data_AF-A0A1F8BAX8-F1
#
_entry.id   AF-A0A1F8BAX8-F1
#
_cell.length_a   1.000
_cell.length_b   1.000
_cell.length_c   1.000
_cell.angle_alpha   90.00
_cell.angle_beta   90.00
_cell.angle_gamma   90.00
#
_symmetry.space_group_name_H-M   'P 1'
#
loop_
_entity.id
_entity.type
_entity.pdbx_description
1 polymer ?
#
loop_
_entity_poly.entity_id
_entity_poly.type
_entity_poly.pdbx_seq_one_letter_code
_entity_poly.pdbx_strand_id
1 'polypeptide(L)'
;MVSIRYASHLPILSKIFEITKGPILELGIGLYSTPFLHWMSFTAKRKLTSYDSDPKWIRYFRDSKSDFHEILQIDDWDSLKIDKYWDLALIDHAPDARRGIEAGRLAKNAKFVILHDSEPESDTKYGYSKIYPLFKYRFDYTDALPNTTVLSNYVDLRNI
;
A
#
# COMPACT_ATOMS: atom_id res chain seq x y z
N MET A 1 12.80 -11.99 -12.05
CA MET A 1 14.08 -11.44 -11.55
C MET A 1 13.73 -10.61 -10.33
N VAL A 2 14.43 -10.79 -9.19
CA VAL A 2 14.23 -9.97 -7.99
C VAL A 2 15.19 -8.78 -8.07
N SER A 3 14.72 -7.57 -7.73
CA SER A 3 15.51 -6.33 -7.82
C SER A 3 15.25 -5.45 -6.61
N ILE A 4 16.30 -4.78 -6.13
CA ILE A 4 16.22 -3.79 -5.04
C ILE A 4 15.23 -2.66 -5.35
N ARG A 5 14.98 -2.40 -6.65
CA ARG A 5 14.01 -1.42 -7.12
C ARG A 5 12.60 -1.67 -6.57
N TYR A 6 12.20 -2.93 -6.38
CA TYR A 6 10.87 -3.24 -5.82
C TYR A 6 10.71 -2.81 -4.35
N ALA A 7 11.80 -2.39 -3.70
CA ALA A 7 11.82 -1.93 -2.30
C ALA A 7 11.86 -0.40 -2.17
N SER A 8 11.79 0.37 -3.27
CA SER A 8 11.98 1.83 -3.22
C SER A 8 10.94 2.57 -2.39
N HIS A 9 9.77 1.97 -2.13
CA HIS A 9 8.76 2.52 -1.24
C HIS A 9 9.09 2.37 0.26
N LEU A 10 10.04 1.52 0.64
CA LEU A 10 10.32 1.21 2.05
C LEU A 10 10.69 2.45 2.91
N PRO A 11 11.49 3.43 2.44
CA PRO A 11 11.81 4.62 3.24
C PRO A 11 10.59 5.44 3.64
N ILE A 12 9.62 5.56 2.73
CA ILE A 12 8.38 6.29 2.98
C ILE A 12 7.39 5.43 3.76
N LEU A 13 7.27 4.14 3.42
CA LEU A 13 6.43 3.20 4.15
C LEU A 13 6.81 3.14 5.62
N SER A 14 8.10 3.10 5.95
CA SER A 14 8.58 3.09 7.34
C SER A 14 8.26 4.39 8.06
N LYS A 15 8.51 5.56 7.43
CA LYS A 15 8.20 6.87 8.02
C LYS A 15 6.70 7.02 8.31
N ILE A 16 5.83 6.64 7.38
CA ILE A 16 4.38 6.67 7.60
C ILE A 16 3.95 5.65 8.67
N PHE A 17 4.56 4.47 8.69
CA PHE A 17 4.30 3.48 9.73
C PHE A 17 4.60 4.05 11.12
N GLU A 18 5.72 4.75 11.31
CA GLU A 18 6.14 5.30 12.61
C GLU A 18 5.17 6.34 13.17
N ILE A 19 4.62 7.20 12.31
CA ILE A 19 3.69 8.29 12.70
C ILE A 19 2.22 7.84 12.77
N THR A 20 1.91 6.62 12.35
CA THR A 20 0.57 6.00 12.45
C THR A 20 0.54 4.99 13.60
N LYS A 21 -0.67 4.66 14.08
CA LYS A 21 -0.89 3.71 15.20
C LYS A 21 -2.07 2.76 14.96
N GLY A 22 -2.95 3.07 14.01
CA GLY A 22 -4.14 2.28 13.69
C GLY A 22 -3.90 1.15 12.69
N PRO A 23 -4.98 0.57 12.14
CA PRO A 23 -4.93 -0.59 11.26
C PRO A 23 -4.26 -0.30 9.92
N ILE A 24 -3.65 -1.33 9.34
CA ILE A 24 -2.84 -1.26 8.12
C ILE A 24 -3.44 -2.16 7.05
N LEU A 25 -3.54 -1.63 5.84
CA LEU A 25 -3.91 -2.36 4.63
C LEU A 25 -2.70 -2.49 3.71
N GLU A 26 -2.44 -3.69 3.21
CA GLU A 26 -1.53 -3.93 2.10
C GLU A 26 -2.31 -4.58 0.95
N LEU A 27 -2.33 -3.92 -0.20
CA LEU A 27 -2.85 -4.50 -1.45
C LEU A 27 -1.66 -4.84 -2.33
N GLY A 28 -1.39 -6.14 -2.50
CA GLY A 28 -0.21 -6.64 -3.19
C GLY A 28 0.82 -7.14 -2.18
N ILE A 29 1.05 -8.44 -2.15
CA ILE A 29 2.00 -9.10 -1.27
C ILE A 29 3.32 -9.34 -2.00
N GLY A 30 4.44 -9.13 -1.33
CA GLY A 30 5.75 -9.21 -1.96
C GLY A 30 6.92 -9.39 -1.00
N LEU A 31 8.11 -9.63 -1.58
CA LEU A 31 9.35 -9.94 -0.87
C LEU A 31 9.91 -8.80 -0.01
N TYR A 32 9.36 -7.60 -0.10
CA TYR A 32 9.89 -6.41 0.58
C TYR A 32 8.89 -5.82 1.57
N SER A 33 7.74 -5.33 1.11
CA SER A 33 6.70 -4.73 1.96
C SER A 33 6.14 -5.73 2.98
N THR A 34 5.78 -6.93 2.56
CA THR A 34 5.10 -7.91 3.41
C THR A 34 5.94 -8.36 4.61
N PRO A 35 7.21 -8.78 4.47
CA PRO A 35 8.02 -9.11 5.65
C PRO A 35 8.28 -7.89 6.53
N PHE A 36 8.51 -6.69 5.95
CA PHE A 36 8.66 -5.46 6.72
C PHE A 36 7.40 -5.17 7.56
N LEU A 37 6.23 -5.10 6.91
CA LEU A 37 4.96 -4.81 7.56
C LEU A 37 4.57 -5.90 8.55
N HIS A 38 4.83 -7.18 8.27
CA HIS A 38 4.57 -8.27 9.19
C HIS A 38 5.31 -8.05 10.52
N TRP A 39 6.63 -7.87 10.49
CA TRP A 39 7.43 -7.73 11.70
C TRP A 39 7.17 -6.41 12.43
N MET A 40 6.98 -5.31 11.69
CA MET A 40 6.66 -4.01 12.29
C MET A 40 5.28 -4.04 12.95
N SER A 41 4.29 -4.67 12.31
CA SER A 41 2.93 -4.78 12.88
C SER A 41 2.89 -5.72 14.09
N PHE A 42 3.63 -6.83 14.05
CA PHE A 42 3.76 -7.75 15.18
C PHE A 42 4.39 -7.06 16.40
N THR A 43 5.50 -6.35 16.22
CA THR A 43 6.19 -5.65 17.31
C THR A 43 5.36 -4.49 17.87
N ALA A 44 4.66 -3.75 17.00
CA ALA A 44 3.78 -2.65 17.40
C ALA A 44 2.39 -3.11 17.90
N LYS A 45 2.07 -4.41 17.83
CA LYS A 45 0.74 -4.97 18.10
C LYS A 45 -0.38 -4.30 17.28
N ARG A 46 -0.09 -3.96 16.02
CA ARG A 46 -1.02 -3.31 15.08
C ARG A 46 -1.60 -4.35 14.13
N LYS A 47 -2.88 -4.22 13.78
CA LYS A 47 -3.52 -5.12 12.81
C LYS A 47 -3.08 -4.76 11.39
N LEU A 48 -2.51 -5.73 10.69
CA LEU A 48 -2.21 -5.73 9.27
C LEU A 48 -3.15 -6.70 8.54
N THR A 49 -3.76 -6.24 7.47
CA THR A 49 -4.49 -7.08 6.53
C THR A 49 -3.86 -6.93 5.15
N SER A 50 -3.37 -8.04 4.61
CA SER A 50 -2.75 -8.09 3.29
C SER A 50 -3.61 -8.90 2.32
N TYR A 51 -3.82 -8.36 1.13
CA TYR A 51 -4.57 -9.00 0.05
C TYR A 51 -3.69 -9.25 -1.16
N ASP A 52 -3.85 -10.41 -1.79
CA ASP A 52 -3.28 -10.70 -3.11
C ASP A 52 -4.22 -11.58 -3.93
N SER A 53 -4.10 -11.51 -5.26
CA SER A 53 -4.90 -12.33 -6.19
C SER A 53 -4.12 -13.50 -6.80
N ASP A 54 -2.78 -13.51 -6.69
CA ASP A 54 -1.97 -14.64 -7.15
C ASP A 54 -1.87 -15.71 -6.05
N PRO A 55 -2.43 -16.91 -6.25
CA PRO A 55 -2.35 -18.00 -5.27
C PRO A 55 -0.90 -18.42 -4.98
N LYS A 56 0.08 -18.12 -5.85
CA LYS A 56 1.50 -18.37 -5.58
C LYS A 56 2.02 -17.47 -4.47
N TRP A 57 1.68 -16.18 -4.48
CA TRP A 57 2.07 -15.25 -3.42
C TRP A 57 1.38 -15.58 -2.10
N ILE A 58 0.08 -15.89 -2.15
CA ILE A 58 -0.68 -16.37 -0.99
C ILE A 58 -0.01 -17.61 -0.38
N ARG A 59 0.34 -18.61 -1.21
CA ARG A 59 1.04 -19.81 -0.74
C ARG A 59 2.41 -19.50 -0.16
N TYR A 60 3.17 -18.61 -0.79
CA TYR A 60 4.53 -18.25 -0.37
C TYR A 60 4.54 -17.57 1.01
N PHE A 61 3.56 -16.71 1.28
CA PHE A 61 3.48 -15.95 2.53
C PHE A 61 2.48 -16.50 3.56
N ARG A 62 1.85 -17.65 3.32
CA ARG A 62 0.85 -18.24 4.24
C ARG A 62 1.34 -18.35 5.69
N ASP A 63 2.64 -18.55 5.88
CA ASP A 63 3.27 -18.73 7.20
C ASP A 63 3.55 -17.39 7.91
N SER A 64 3.36 -16.25 7.23
CA SER A 64 3.39 -14.91 7.81
C SER A 64 2.09 -14.53 8.53
N LYS A 65 1.13 -15.46 8.66
CA LYS A 65 -0.09 -15.24 9.46
C LYS A 65 0.26 -15.19 10.95
N SER A 66 -0.29 -14.21 11.67
CA SER A 66 -0.13 -14.07 13.12
C SER A 66 -1.37 -13.44 13.76
N ASP A 67 -1.35 -13.25 15.08
CA ASP A 67 -2.39 -12.49 15.78
C ASP A 67 -2.53 -11.05 15.25
N PHE A 68 -1.51 -10.52 14.58
CA PHE A 68 -1.44 -9.16 14.09
C PHE A 68 -1.38 -9.05 12.57
N HIS A 69 -1.31 -10.17 11.84
CA HIS A 69 -1.22 -10.17 10.38
C HIS A 69 -2.16 -11.24 9.79
N GLU A 70 -3.14 -10.78 9.02
CA GLU A 70 -4.02 -11.62 8.22
C GLU A 70 -3.66 -11.51 6.73
N ILE A 71 -3.56 -12.66 6.05
CA ILE A 71 -3.33 -12.76 4.61
C ILE A 71 -4.56 -13.36 3.97
N LEU A 72 -5.11 -12.66 2.97
CA LEU A 72 -6.37 -12.99 2.32
C LEU A 72 -6.17 -13.09 0.82
N GLN A 73 -6.56 -14.22 0.24
CA GLN A 73 -6.68 -14.33 -1.21
C GLN A 73 -7.95 -13.65 -1.68
N ILE A 74 -7.88 -12.94 -2.81
CA ILE A 74 -9.03 -12.42 -3.53
C ILE A 74 -9.00 -12.89 -4.97
N ASP A 75 -10.12 -13.42 -5.46
CA ASP A 75 -10.22 -13.83 -6.86
C ASP A 75 -10.74 -12.69 -7.75
N ASP A 76 -11.43 -11.71 -7.14
CA ASP A 76 -12.00 -10.54 -7.81
C ASP A 76 -11.82 -9.27 -6.96
N TRP A 77 -11.13 -8.29 -7.54
CA TRP A 77 -10.87 -6.99 -6.93
C TRP A 77 -12.15 -6.14 -6.76
N ASP A 78 -13.19 -6.36 -7.56
CA ASP A 78 -14.47 -5.68 -7.38
C ASP A 78 -15.21 -6.15 -6.12
N SER A 79 -14.90 -7.36 -5.65
CA SER A 79 -15.44 -7.92 -4.40
C SER A 79 -14.68 -7.47 -3.13
N LEU A 80 -13.55 -6.79 -3.29
CA LEU A 80 -12.65 -6.43 -2.19
C LEU A 80 -13.37 -5.54 -1.16
N LYS A 81 -13.35 -5.94 0.11
CA LYS A 81 -14.03 -5.24 1.21
C LYS A 81 -13.07 -4.37 2.02
N ILE A 82 -12.80 -3.17 1.51
CA ILE A 82 -11.89 -2.19 2.13
C ILE A 82 -12.59 -0.91 2.62
N ASP A 83 -13.93 -0.89 2.57
CA ASP A 83 -14.78 0.23 2.99
C ASP A 83 -14.88 0.35 4.52
N LYS A 84 -13.73 0.47 5.18
CA LYS A 84 -13.56 0.68 6.62
C LYS A 84 -12.34 1.55 6.87
N TYR A 85 -12.20 2.05 8.09
CA TYR A 85 -11.07 2.92 8.43
C TYR A 85 -9.71 2.19 8.37
N TRP A 86 -8.73 2.84 7.75
CA TRP A 86 -7.33 2.46 7.71
C TRP A 86 -6.46 3.64 8.12
N ASP A 87 -5.45 3.42 8.97
CA ASP A 87 -4.51 4.48 9.32
C ASP A 87 -3.38 4.58 8.28
N LEU A 88 -3.06 3.45 7.63
CA LEU A 88 -2.09 3.35 6.55
C LEU A 88 -2.58 2.31 5.53
N ALA A 89 -2.54 2.64 4.24
CA ALA A 89 -2.78 1.71 3.14
C ALA A 89 -1.64 1.76 2.12
N LEU A 90 -1.10 0.61 1.73
CA LEU A 90 -0.12 0.44 0.65
C LEU A 90 -0.80 -0.18 -0.58
N ILE A 91 -0.53 0.39 -1.76
CA ILE A 91 -1.03 -0.05 -3.06
C ILE A 91 0.16 -0.46 -3.95
N ASP A 92 0.35 -1.77 -4.12
CA ASP A 92 1.39 -2.37 -4.97
C ASP A 92 0.94 -3.73 -5.57
N HIS A 93 -0.35 -3.86 -5.88
CA HIS A 93 -0.91 -5.13 -6.38
C HIS A 93 -0.89 -5.27 -7.90
N ALA A 94 -1.00 -6.50 -8.37
CA ALA A 94 -1.47 -6.81 -9.72
C ALA A 94 -3.00 -7.08 -9.70
N PRO A 95 -3.74 -6.86 -10.81
CA PRO A 95 -3.26 -6.27 -12.06
C PRO A 95 -3.09 -4.75 -11.96
N ASP A 96 -2.08 -4.25 -12.67
CA ASP A 96 -1.60 -2.86 -12.56
C ASP A 96 -2.68 -1.81 -12.87
N ALA A 97 -3.52 -2.07 -13.86
CA ALA A 97 -4.61 -1.18 -14.30
C ALA A 97 -5.65 -0.88 -13.21
N ARG A 98 -5.65 -1.67 -12.14
CA ARG A 98 -6.57 -1.51 -11.03
C ARG A 98 -6.04 -0.60 -9.93
N ARG A 99 -4.72 -0.51 -9.70
CA ARG A 99 -4.13 0.23 -8.57
C ARG A 99 -4.75 1.61 -8.30
N GLY A 100 -4.99 2.41 -9.35
CA GLY A 100 -5.67 3.71 -9.22
C GLY A 100 -7.12 3.61 -8.71
N ILE A 101 -7.88 2.60 -9.12
CA ILE A 101 -9.26 2.33 -8.66
C ILE A 101 -9.26 2.04 -7.16
N GLU A 102 -8.47 1.09 -6.69
CA GLU A 102 -8.41 0.75 -5.27
C GLU A 102 -7.87 1.92 -4.42
N ALA A 103 -6.87 2.66 -4.91
CA ALA A 103 -6.40 3.89 -4.26
C ALA A 103 -7.53 4.92 -4.12
N GLY A 104 -8.33 5.14 -5.17
CA GLY A 104 -9.46 6.05 -5.15
C GLY A 104 -10.55 5.67 -4.14
N ARG A 105 -10.84 4.38 -3.99
CA ARG A 105 -11.79 3.86 -2.98
C ARG A 105 -11.38 4.19 -1.54
N LEU A 106 -10.08 4.34 -1.30
CA LEU A 106 -9.51 4.64 0.01
C LEU A 106 -9.51 6.14 0.35
N ALA A 107 -9.84 7.03 -0.58
CA ALA A 107 -9.75 8.48 -0.36
C ALA A 107 -10.51 8.98 0.88
N LYS A 108 -11.63 8.34 1.25
CA LYS A 108 -12.45 8.69 2.43
C LYS A 108 -12.19 7.81 3.66
N ASN A 109 -11.45 6.74 3.50
CA ASN A 109 -11.38 5.64 4.46
C ASN A 109 -9.95 5.40 4.99
N ALA A 110 -8.92 5.86 4.27
CA ALA A 110 -7.53 5.77 4.69
C ALA A 110 -6.98 7.14 5.07
N LYS A 111 -6.29 7.21 6.22
CA LYS A 111 -5.58 8.43 6.64
C LYS A 111 -4.38 8.71 5.73
N PHE A 112 -3.63 7.67 5.36
CA PHE A 112 -2.56 7.72 4.38
C PHE A 112 -2.73 6.60 3.35
N VAL A 113 -2.55 6.94 2.08
CA VAL A 113 -2.46 5.99 0.96
C VAL A 113 -1.09 6.14 0.32
N ILE A 114 -0.34 5.04 0.20
CA ILE A 114 0.98 4.98 -0.42
C ILE A 114 0.88 4.23 -1.74
N LEU A 115 1.37 4.84 -2.81
CA LEU A 115 1.37 4.31 -4.17
C LEU A 115 2.81 4.04 -4.61
N HIS A 116 3.10 2.82 -5.04
CA HIS A 116 4.38 2.46 -5.65
C HIS A 116 4.30 2.58 -7.19
N ASP A 117 5.46 2.74 -7.83
CA ASP A 117 5.63 3.00 -9.28
C ASP A 117 4.87 4.25 -9.77
N SER A 118 4.99 5.36 -9.04
CA SER A 118 4.19 6.57 -9.30
C SER A 118 4.82 7.56 -10.29
N GLU A 119 5.75 7.11 -11.14
CA GLU A 119 6.32 7.96 -12.18
C GLU A 119 5.25 8.44 -13.16
N PRO A 120 5.33 9.69 -13.67
CA PRO A 120 4.40 10.19 -14.68
C PRO A 120 4.30 9.29 -15.92
N GLU A 121 5.40 8.69 -16.35
CA GLU A 121 5.48 7.78 -17.50
C GLU A 121 4.67 6.50 -17.28
N SER A 122 4.52 6.08 -16.03
CA SER A 122 3.78 4.88 -15.63
C SER A 122 2.27 5.14 -15.48
N ASP A 123 1.80 6.39 -15.56
CA ASP A 123 0.41 6.74 -15.26
C ASP A 123 -0.60 6.08 -16.22
N THR A 124 -0.23 5.89 -17.49
CA THR A 124 -1.07 5.16 -18.46
C THR A 124 -1.37 3.72 -18.04
N LYS A 125 -0.51 3.15 -17.20
CA LYS A 125 -0.60 1.80 -16.67
C LYS A 125 -1.40 1.74 -15.35
N TYR A 126 -1.15 2.67 -14.44
CA TYR A 126 -1.69 2.62 -13.06
C TYR A 126 -2.88 3.55 -12.81
N GLY A 127 -3.04 4.62 -13.60
CA GLY A 127 -4.16 5.54 -13.54
C GLY A 127 -4.21 6.45 -12.30
N TYR A 128 -3.06 6.73 -11.68
CA TYR A 128 -2.98 7.51 -10.44
C TYR A 128 -3.38 8.98 -10.63
N SER A 129 -3.10 9.59 -11.79
CA SER A 129 -3.46 10.97 -12.10
C SER A 129 -4.95 11.26 -11.94
N LYS A 130 -5.80 10.27 -12.23
CA LYS A 130 -7.27 10.36 -12.12
C LYS A 130 -7.74 10.44 -10.67
N ILE A 131 -6.96 9.91 -9.73
CA ILE A 131 -7.35 9.87 -8.31
C ILE A 131 -6.67 10.93 -7.46
N TYR A 132 -5.59 11.57 -7.92
CA TYR A 132 -4.95 12.66 -7.16
C TYR A 132 -5.93 13.78 -6.75
N PRO A 133 -6.89 14.23 -7.58
CA PRO A 133 -7.87 15.25 -7.18
C PRO A 133 -8.81 14.83 -6.05
N LEU A 134 -8.90 13.53 -5.72
CA LEU A 134 -9.69 13.03 -4.59
C LEU A 134 -9.00 13.26 -3.25
N PHE A 135 -7.73 13.69 -3.26
CA PHE A 135 -6.90 13.89 -2.08
C PHE A 135 -6.48 15.36 -1.94
N LYS A 136 -6.62 15.89 -0.73
CA LYS A 136 -6.25 17.27 -0.38
C LYS A 136 -4.74 17.47 -0.35
N TYR A 137 -3.99 16.46 0.08
CA TYR A 137 -2.54 16.51 0.23
C TYR A 137 -1.88 15.38 -0.55
N ARG A 138 -0.78 15.73 -1.23
CA ARG A 138 0.06 14.82 -2.00
C ARG A 138 1.52 15.14 -1.75
N PHE A 139 2.33 14.10 -1.58
CA PHE A 139 3.77 14.17 -1.51
C PHE A 139 4.36 13.09 -2.43
N ASP A 140 5.28 13.46 -3.30
CA ASP A 140 5.94 12.55 -4.22
C ASP A 140 7.39 12.37 -3.77
N TYR A 141 7.76 11.14 -3.41
CA TYR A 141 9.11 10.75 -3.08
C TYR A 141 9.82 10.25 -4.35
N THR A 142 10.80 11.04 -4.81
CA THR A 142 11.52 10.82 -6.07
C THR A 142 13.01 10.56 -5.88
N ASP A 143 13.47 10.42 -4.63
CA ASP A 143 14.90 10.18 -4.33
C ASP A 143 15.32 8.72 -4.60
N ALA A 144 14.34 7.82 -4.81
CA ALA A 144 14.55 6.44 -5.22
C ALA A 144 13.62 6.09 -6.37
N LEU A 145 14.11 5.23 -7.27
CA LEU A 145 13.30 4.66 -8.36
C LEU A 145 12.96 3.19 -8.07
N PRO A 146 11.69 2.77 -8.23
CA PRO A 146 10.56 3.56 -8.68
C PRO A 146 10.07 4.64 -7.71
N ASN A 147 9.44 5.70 -8.22
CA ASN A 147 8.85 6.76 -7.41
C ASN A 147 7.77 6.20 -6.48
N THR A 148 7.57 6.87 -5.34
CA THR A 148 6.51 6.55 -4.38
C THR A 148 5.72 7.79 -4.03
N THR A 149 4.39 7.73 -4.13
CA THR A 149 3.51 8.86 -3.79
C THR A 149 2.73 8.57 -2.52
N VAL A 150 2.66 9.56 -1.62
CA VAL A 150 1.81 9.55 -0.43
C VAL A 150 0.64 10.51 -0.65
N LEU A 151 -0.56 10.05 -0.33
CA LEU A 151 -1.80 10.81 -0.41
C LEU A 151 -2.50 10.85 0.94
N SER A 152 -3.14 11.98 1.25
CA SER A 152 -3.98 12.12 2.45
C SER A 152 -5.07 13.19 2.26
N ASN A 153 -6.21 12.99 2.91
CA ASN A 153 -7.23 14.02 3.10
C ASN A 153 -7.19 14.67 4.50
N TYR A 154 -6.36 14.15 5.39
CA TYR A 154 -6.43 14.45 6.83
C TYR A 154 -5.15 15.06 7.38
N VAL A 155 -4.00 14.80 6.75
CA VAL A 155 -2.69 15.25 7.22
C VAL A 155 -1.95 15.97 6.11
N ASP A 156 -1.44 17.15 6.44
CA ASP A 156 -0.54 17.92 5.57
C ASP A 156 0.82 17.23 5.47
N LEU A 157 1.28 16.98 4.24
CA LEU A 157 2.43 16.13 3.96
C LEU A 157 3.75 16.91 3.82
N ARG A 158 3.76 18.24 4.04
CA ARG A 158 4.96 19.08 3.88
C ARG A 158 6.16 18.69 4.76
N ASN A 159 5.92 17.97 5.85
CA ASN A 159 6.97 17.54 6.80
C ASN A 159 7.18 16.00 6.82
N ILE A 160 6.60 15.31 5.83
CA ILE A 160 6.86 13.88 5.59
C ILE A 160 8.14 13.69 4.79
#